data_AF-A0A1V4V4M6-F1
#
_entry.id   AF-A0A1V4V4M6-F1
#
_cell.length_a   1.000
_cell.length_b   1.000
_cell.length_c   1.000
_cell.angle_alpha   90.00
_cell.angle_beta   90.00
_cell.angle_gamma   90.00
#
_symmetry.space_group_name_H-M   'P 1'
#
loop_
_entity.id
_entity.type
_entity.pdbx_description
1 polymer ?
#
loop_
_entity_poly.entity_id
_entity_poly.type
_entity_poly.pdbx_seq_one_letter_code
_entity_poly.pdbx_strand_id
1 'polypeptide(L)'
;MRAIREYLKHKPCLRGQILDRGELKRVAQACGLSPQEARMELRRLGFILTRNNHGLPVWTIPKADRSEGMASNEMLNRASKRGSLTG
;
A
#
# COMPACT_ATOMS: atom_id res chain seq x y z
N MET A 1 11.61 16.40 -1.44
CA MET A 1 10.54 15.42 -1.11
C MET A 1 11.08 14.46 -0.07
N ARG A 2 10.30 14.06 0.95
CA ARG A 2 10.72 13.05 1.93
C ARG A 2 10.17 11.70 1.52
N ALA A 3 11.01 10.67 1.47
CA ALA A 3 10.55 9.31 1.17
C ALA A 3 9.65 8.80 2.31
N ILE A 4 8.59 8.06 1.97
CA ILE A 4 7.67 7.47 2.97
C ILE A 4 8.45 6.64 4.01
N ARG A 5 9.46 5.90 3.55
CA ARG A 5 10.36 5.13 4.42
C ARG A 5 11.01 5.98 5.51
N GLU A 6 11.49 7.18 5.18
CA GLU A 6 12.09 8.09 6.15
C GLU A 6 11.04 8.69 7.08
N TYR A 7 9.89 9.08 6.53
CA TYR A 7 8.78 9.59 7.33
C TYR A 7 8.32 8.59 8.41
N LEU A 8 8.20 7.30 8.05
CA LEU A 8 7.79 6.24 8.96
C LEU A 8 8.87 5.91 10.02
N LYS A 9 10.16 6.09 9.72
CA LYS A 9 11.24 5.94 10.73
C LYS A 9 11.07 6.93 11.89
N HIS A 10 10.62 8.15 11.60
CA HIS A 10 10.40 9.20 12.59
C HIS A 10 9.00 9.15 13.25
N LYS A 11 8.14 8.20 12.86
CA LYS A 11 6.79 8.02 13.43
C LYS A 11 6.56 6.58 13.88
N PRO A 12 7.04 6.21 15.07
CA PRO A 12 6.94 4.83 15.57
C PRO A 12 5.49 4.33 15.69
N CYS A 13 4.53 5.22 15.97
CA CYS A 13 3.10 4.89 16.02
C CYS A 13 2.52 4.36 14.70
N LEU A 14 3.11 4.71 13.55
CA LEU A 14 2.66 4.29 12.22
C LEU A 14 3.38 3.04 11.70
N ARG A 15 4.38 2.51 12.43
CA ARG A 15 5.18 1.34 11.97
C ARG A 15 4.41 0.02 12.06
N GLY A 16 3.37 -0.05 12.86
CA GLY A 16 2.56 -1.26 13.01
C GLY A 16 1.44 -1.35 11.97
N GLN A 17 0.56 -0.36 11.96
CA GLN A 17 -0.62 -0.31 11.10
C GLN A 17 -0.88 1.14 10.68
N ILE A 18 -1.32 1.35 9.43
CA ILE A 18 -1.68 2.67 8.89
C ILE A 18 -3.08 2.57 8.28
N LEU A 19 -4.04 3.31 8.79
CA LEU A 19 -5.41 3.38 8.25
C LEU A 19 -5.41 3.97 6.83
N ASP A 20 -6.00 3.26 5.86
CA ASP A 20 -6.00 3.67 4.45
C ASP A 20 -6.78 4.97 4.20
N ARG A 21 -7.88 5.20 4.91
CA ARG A 21 -8.71 6.41 4.69
C ARG A 21 -8.21 7.64 5.44
N GLY A 22 -7.66 7.46 6.64
CA GLY A 22 -7.29 8.56 7.54
C GLY A 22 -5.80 8.86 7.53
N GLU A 23 -5.00 7.89 7.96
CA GLU A 23 -3.57 8.08 8.21
C GLU A 23 -2.76 8.11 6.92
N LEU A 24 -3.09 7.27 5.93
CA LEU A 24 -2.45 7.29 4.63
C LEU A 24 -2.51 8.68 3.97
N LYS A 25 -3.64 9.37 4.08
CA LYS A 25 -3.78 10.74 3.53
C LYS A 25 -2.79 11.71 4.18
N ARG A 26 -2.56 11.58 5.50
CA ARG A 26 -1.57 12.40 6.23
C ARG A 26 -0.14 12.05 5.84
N VAL A 27 0.15 10.75 5.65
CA VAL A 27 1.45 10.28 5.17
C VAL A 27 1.72 10.84 3.77
N ALA A 28 0.75 10.71 2.86
CA ALA A 28 0.84 11.20 1.48
C ALA A 28 1.11 12.70 1.45
N GLN A 29 0.33 13.50 2.18
CA GLN A 29 0.51 14.95 2.28
C GLN A 29 1.90 15.32 2.83
N ALA A 30 2.36 14.65 3.89
CA ALA A 30 3.65 14.93 4.50
C ALA A 30 4.85 14.55 3.62
N CYS A 31 4.66 13.59 2.70
CA CYS A 31 5.68 13.18 1.75
C CYS A 31 5.59 13.94 0.41
N GLY A 32 4.54 14.75 0.22
CA GLY A 32 4.27 15.44 -1.05
C GLY A 32 3.79 14.51 -2.16
N LEU A 33 3.06 13.45 -1.80
CA LEU A 33 2.54 12.42 -2.71
C LEU A 33 1.02 12.46 -2.78
N SER A 34 0.46 11.95 -3.88
CA SER A 34 -0.96 11.59 -3.92
C SER A 34 -1.25 10.36 -3.06
N PRO A 35 -2.49 10.16 -2.60
CA PRO A 35 -2.87 8.95 -1.88
C PRO A 35 -2.56 7.67 -2.67
N GLN A 36 -2.73 7.69 -3.99
CA GLN A 36 -2.44 6.56 -4.89
C GLN A 36 -0.95 6.22 -4.91
N GLU A 37 -0.09 7.23 -5.06
CA GLU A 37 1.37 7.06 -4.99
C GLU A 37 1.81 6.54 -3.63
N ALA A 38 1.22 7.04 -2.55
CA ALA A 38 1.50 6.55 -1.22
C ALA A 38 1.17 5.05 -1.07
N ARG A 39 0.06 4.58 -1.65
CA ARG A 39 -0.27 3.14 -1.66
C ARG A 39 0.72 2.32 -2.46
N MET A 40 1.14 2.81 -3.63
CA MET A 40 2.14 2.12 -4.45
C MET A 40 3.47 1.99 -3.72
N GLU A 41 3.88 3.05 -3.03
CA GLU A 41 5.12 3.07 -2.28
C GLU A 41 5.06 2.19 -1.02
N LEU A 42 3.92 2.18 -0.30
CA LEU A 42 3.70 1.23 0.79
C LEU A 42 3.79 -0.22 0.32
N ARG A 43 3.21 -0.57 -0.83
CA ARG A 43 3.35 -1.91 -1.45
C ARG A 43 4.80 -2.24 -1.75
N ARG A 44 5.57 -1.30 -2.33
CA ARG A 44 7.01 -1.48 -2.60
C ARG A 44 7.82 -1.70 -1.33
N LEU A 45 7.40 -1.09 -0.21
CA LEU A 45 8.01 -1.26 1.10
C LEU A 45 7.58 -2.56 1.81
N GLY A 46 6.74 -3.39 1.18
CA GLY A 46 6.28 -4.67 1.72
C GLY A 46 5.05 -4.57 2.64
N PHE A 47 4.36 -3.42 2.66
CA PHE A 47 3.08 -3.33 3.35
C PHE A 47 1.98 -4.00 2.53
N ILE A 48 1.11 -4.72 3.23
CA ILE A 48 -0.10 -5.32 2.68
C ILE A 48 -1.34 -4.61 3.21
N LEU A 49 -2.38 -4.53 2.38
CA LEU A 49 -3.67 -3.99 2.78
C LEU A 49 -4.53 -5.12 3.38
N THR A 50 -4.91 -4.97 4.64
CA THR A 50 -5.75 -5.93 5.39
C THR A 50 -6.92 -5.19 6.04
N ARG A 51 -7.83 -5.92 6.70
CA ARG A 51 -8.86 -5.33 7.56
C ARG A 51 -8.50 -5.58 9.02
N ASN A 52 -8.65 -4.56 9.86
CA ASN A 52 -8.52 -4.73 11.31
C ASN A 52 -9.81 -5.35 11.93
N ASN A 53 -9.81 -5.58 13.25
CA ASN A 53 -10.95 -6.15 13.99
C ASN A 53 -12.22 -5.29 13.92
N HIS A 54 -12.11 -4.02 13.52
CA HIS A 54 -13.23 -3.11 13.31
C HIS A 54 -13.68 -3.06 11.83
N GLY A 55 -13.15 -3.93 10.97
CA GLY A 55 -13.46 -3.99 9.55
C GLY A 55 -12.85 -2.85 8.72
N LEU A 56 -11.96 -2.04 9.29
CA LEU A 56 -11.34 -0.91 8.61
C LEU A 56 -10.09 -1.34 7.81
N PRO A 57 -9.89 -0.79 6.60
CA PRO A 57 -8.71 -1.07 5.80
C PRO A 57 -7.45 -0.47 6.42
N VAL A 58 -6.45 -1.30 6.71
CA VAL A 58 -5.16 -0.92 7.29
C VAL A 58 -4.00 -1.50 6.48
N TRP A 59 -2.96 -0.71 6.30
CA TRP A 59 -1.67 -1.12 5.76
C TRP A 59 -0.78 -1.62 6.89
N THR A 60 -0.34 -2.87 6.82
CA THR A 60 0.53 -3.49 7.83
C THR A 60 1.70 -4.16 7.15
N ILE A 61 2.86 -4.20 7.83
CA ILE A 61 3.94 -5.10 7.45
C ILE A 61 3.52 -6.49 7.95
N PRO A 62 3.50 -7.53 7.10
CA PRO A 62 3.36 -8.90 7.59
C PRO A 62 4.44 -9.13 8.63
N LYS A 63 4.09 -9.58 9.85
CA LYS A 63 5.11 -10.11 10.75
C LYS A 63 5.80 -11.20 9.96
N ALA A 64 7.11 -11.06 9.75
CA ALA A 64 7.91 -12.11 9.15
C ALA A 64 7.84 -13.32 10.09
N ASP A 65 6.83 -14.17 9.88
CA ASP A 65 7.11 -15.58 9.97
C ASP A 65 8.23 -15.82 8.95
N ARG A 66 9.32 -16.46 9.39
CA ARG A 66 10.52 -16.75 8.58
C ARG A 66 10.19 -17.72 7.46
N SER A 67 9.34 -17.32 6.54
CA SER A 67 8.96 -18.10 5.38
C SER A 67 9.23 -17.23 4.17
N GLU A 68 10.47 -17.33 3.68
CA GLU A 68 10.80 -17.00 2.30
C GLU A 68 9.78 -17.66 1.37
N GLY A 69 9.24 -16.89 0.43
CA GLY A 69 8.49 -17.48 -0.68
C GLY A 69 7.24 -16.70 -1.07
N MET A 70 7.38 -15.92 -2.14
CA MET A 70 6.38 -15.70 -3.18
C MET A 70 5.00 -15.15 -2.78
N ALA A 71 4.75 -13.88 -3.14
CA ALA A 71 3.47 -13.52 -3.73
C ALA A 71 3.68 -12.39 -4.74
N SER A 72 3.87 -12.86 -5.97
CA SER A 72 4.06 -12.15 -7.22
C SER A 72 3.18 -10.92 -7.44
N ASN A 73 3.80 -9.98 -8.14
CA ASN A 73 3.24 -8.86 -8.87
C ASN A 73 2.20 -9.29 -9.93
N GLU A 74 1.08 -9.92 -9.56
CA GLU A 74 0.05 -10.35 -10.51
C GLU A 74 -1.36 -9.91 -10.11
N MET A 75 -1.61 -8.60 -10.12
CA MET A 75 -2.99 -8.09 -10.32
C MET A 75 -3.00 -6.68 -10.90
N LEU A 76 -2.32 -6.50 -12.04
CA LEU A 76 -2.36 -5.24 -12.79
C LEU A 76 -2.22 -5.50 -14.30
N ASN A 77 -3.15 -6.27 -14.89
CA ASN A 77 -3.44 -6.21 -16.34
C ASN A 77 -4.67 -7.03 -16.75
N ARG A 78 -5.88 -6.64 -16.29
CA ARG A 78 -7.12 -7.17 -16.88
C ARG A 78 -8.17 -6.07 -17.06
N ALA A 79 -7.85 -5.09 -17.90
CA ALA A 79 -8.86 -4.20 -18.49
C ALA A 79 -8.29 -3.45 -19.71
N SER A 80 -7.89 -4.17 -20.76
CA SER A 80 -7.84 -3.56 -22.11
C SER A 80 -7.76 -4.64 -23.17
N LYS A 81 -8.92 -5.13 -23.63
CA LYS A 81 -9.15 -5.78 -24.94
C LYS A 81 -10.61 -6.23 -25.01
N ARG A 82 -11.46 -5.40 -25.62
CA ARG A 82 -12.54 -5.85 -26.51
C ARG A 82 -12.63 -4.81 -27.61
N GLY A 83 -11.78 -5.03 -28.62
CA GLY A 83 -11.89 -4.39 -29.91
C GLY A 83 -13.14 -4.88 -30.64
N SER A 84 -13.59 -4.01 -31.54
CA SER A 84 -14.70 -4.13 -32.47
C SER A 84 -14.79 -5.49 -33.16
N LEU A 85 -16.02 -6.03 -33.27
CA LEU A 85 -16.39 -6.99 -34.30
C LEU A 85 -17.15 -6.24 -35.39
N THR A 86 -16.53 -6.14 -36.56
CA THR A 86 -17.17 -5.99 -37.86
C THR A 86 -17.06 -7.34 -38.57
N GLY A 87 -18.19 -7.85 -39.05
CA GLY A 87 -18.31 -9.07 -39.84
C GLY A 87 -19.76 -9.28 -40.19
#